data_AF-A0A3N1P512-F1
#
_entry.id   AF-A0A3N1P512-F1
#
_cell.length_a   1.000
_cell.length_b   1.000
_cell.length_c   1.000
_cell.angle_alpha   90.00
_cell.angle_beta   90.00
_cell.angle_gamma   90.00
#
_symmetry.space_group_name_H-M   'P 1'
#
loop_
_entity.id
_entity.type
_entity.pdbx_description
1 polymer ?
#
loop_
_entity_poly.entity_id
_entity_poly.type
_entity_poly.pdbx_seq_one_letter_code
_entity_poly.pdbx_strand_id
1 'polypeptide(L)'
;MSDTDTLKPLRQFHAFTEALLELARANEWQAFEAKAAERERLIEAINDNQFLIRVAEAGLADSMREEIADIQTLNDEITHLAEATKADIAAQLKQQNHQDKAIKAYKP
;
A
#
# COMPACT_ATOMS: atom_id res chain seq x y z
N MET A 1 14.99 -32.68 1.67
CA MET A 1 14.44 -31.69 2.60
C MET A 1 14.57 -30.34 1.93
N SER A 2 13.54 -29.91 1.21
CA SER A 2 13.45 -28.52 0.78
C SER A 2 12.41 -27.91 1.70
N ASP A 3 12.87 -27.33 2.81
CA ASP A 3 12.05 -26.45 3.65
C ASP A 3 11.56 -25.35 2.74
N THR A 4 10.38 -25.60 2.16
CA THR A 4 9.68 -24.63 1.34
C THR A 4 9.24 -23.60 2.33
N ASP A 5 9.92 -22.45 2.33
CA ASP A 5 9.65 -21.32 3.20
C ASP A 5 8.14 -21.12 3.29
N THR A 6 7.56 -21.60 4.40
CA THR A 6 6.12 -21.76 4.52
C THR A 6 5.45 -20.39 4.57
N LEU A 7 6.20 -19.34 4.95
CA LEU A 7 5.77 -17.94 4.95
C LEU A 7 6.09 -17.19 3.65
N LYS A 8 6.65 -17.85 2.63
CA LYS A 8 7.03 -17.20 1.36
C LYS A 8 5.90 -16.37 0.74
N PRO A 9 4.63 -16.83 0.65
CA PRO A 9 3.55 -16.00 0.13
C PRO A 9 3.36 -14.70 0.92
N LEU A 10 3.47 -14.76 2.24
CA LEU A 10 3.32 -13.60 3.12
C LEU A 10 4.48 -12.62 2.98
N ARG A 11 5.73 -13.13 2.91
CA ARG A 11 6.92 -12.30 2.65
C ARG A 11 6.89 -11.64 1.28
N GLN A 12 6.37 -12.33 0.27
CA GLN A 12 6.14 -11.72 -1.04
C GLN A 12 5.13 -10.58 -0.93
N PHE A 13 4.01 -10.79 -0.24
CA PHE A 13 3.02 -9.75 -0.02
C PHE A 13 3.56 -8.55 0.77
N HIS A 14 4.42 -8.80 1.75
CA HIS A 14 5.15 -7.76 2.47
C HIS A 14 6.02 -6.93 1.53
N ALA A 15 6.90 -7.56 0.74
CA ALA A 15 7.75 -6.86 -0.23
C ALA A 15 6.96 -6.03 -1.26
N PHE A 16 5.79 -6.53 -1.69
CA PHE A 16 4.88 -5.75 -2.54
C PHE A 16 4.29 -4.54 -1.82
N THR A 17 3.99 -4.66 -0.52
CA THR A 17 3.49 -3.55 0.30
C THR A 17 4.57 -2.49 0.51
N GLU A 18 5.82 -2.88 0.73
CA GLU A 18 6.96 -1.95 0.79
C GLU A 18 7.14 -1.21 -0.55
N ALA A 19 7.06 -1.93 -1.67
CA ALA A 19 7.15 -1.29 -2.99
C ALA A 19 6.02 -0.29 -3.24
N LEU A 20 4.80 -0.58 -2.77
CA LEU A 20 3.69 0.37 -2.83
C LEU A 20 3.94 1.61 -1.97
N LEU A 21 4.52 1.44 -0.78
CA LEU A 21 4.89 2.57 0.07
C LEU A 21 5.93 3.47 -0.60
N GLU A 22 6.95 2.90 -1.23
CA GLU A 22 7.96 3.68 -1.97
C GLU A 22 7.34 4.44 -3.15
N LEU A 23 6.42 3.83 -3.89
CA LEU A 23 5.69 4.50 -4.96
C LEU A 23 4.79 5.63 -4.43
N ALA A 24 4.12 5.43 -3.29
CA ALA A 24 3.32 6.46 -2.64
C ALA A 24 4.18 7.64 -2.17
N ARG A 25 5.35 7.38 -1.56
CA ARG A 25 6.32 8.40 -1.16
C ARG A 25 6.87 9.20 -2.34
N ALA A 26 7.07 8.53 -3.48
CA ALA A 26 7.50 9.16 -4.74
C ALA A 26 6.37 9.89 -5.49
N ASN A 27 5.13 9.84 -5.00
CA ASN A 27 3.92 10.33 -5.70
C ASN A 27 3.70 9.69 -7.09
N GLU A 28 4.20 8.47 -7.31
CA GLU A 28 4.05 7.72 -8.56
C GLU A 28 2.73 6.93 -8.59
N TRP A 29 1.60 7.64 -8.50
CA TRP A 29 0.27 7.03 -8.34
C TRP A 29 -0.16 6.10 -9.48
N GLN A 30 0.28 6.37 -10.71
CA GLN A 30 -0.02 5.50 -11.85
C GLN A 30 0.69 4.13 -11.74
N ALA A 31 1.96 4.13 -11.32
CA ALA A 31 2.71 2.90 -11.08
C ALA A 31 2.20 2.18 -9.82
N PHE A 32 1.79 2.94 -8.81
CA PHE A 32 1.14 2.43 -7.61
C PHE A 32 -0.10 1.59 -7.95
N GLU A 33 -1.02 2.09 -8.78
CA GLU A 33 -2.25 1.37 -9.14
C GLU A 33 -1.95 0.02 -9.83
N ALA A 34 -0.99 0.02 -10.77
CA ALA A 34 -0.58 -1.21 -11.44
C ALA A 34 -0.02 -2.24 -10.46
N LYS A 35 0.84 -1.79 -9.53
CA LYS A 35 1.46 -2.65 -8.50
C LYS A 35 0.44 -3.14 -7.47
N ALA A 36 -0.57 -2.33 -7.15
CA ALA A 36 -1.63 -2.68 -6.21
C ALA A 36 -2.49 -3.83 -6.75
N ALA A 37 -2.79 -3.81 -8.05
CA ALA A 37 -3.51 -4.90 -8.71
C ALA A 37 -2.71 -6.22 -8.73
N GLU A 38 -1.37 -6.15 -8.85
CA GLU A 38 -0.51 -7.33 -8.71
C GLU A 38 -0.53 -7.89 -7.29
N ARG A 39 -0.47 -7.02 -6.28
CA ARG A 39 -0.54 -7.39 -4.86
C ARG A 39 -1.87 -8.04 -4.50
N GLU A 40 -2.99 -7.53 -5.01
CA GLU A 40 -4.32 -8.05 -4.67
C GLU A 40 -4.50 -9.53 -5.08
N ARG A 41 -3.88 -9.96 -6.18
CA ARG A 41 -3.86 -11.37 -6.61
C ARG A 41 -3.13 -12.29 -5.64
N LEU A 42 -2.22 -11.77 -4.82
CA LEU A 42 -1.49 -12.56 -3.83
C LEU A 42 -2.32 -12.85 -2.57
N ILE A 43 -3.41 -12.11 -2.34
CA ILE A 43 -4.29 -12.32 -1.17
C ILE A 43 -4.92 -13.71 -1.21
N GLU A 44 -5.31 -14.19 -2.39
CA GLU A 44 -5.90 -15.53 -2.55
C GLU A 44 -4.95 -16.64 -2.08
N ALA A 45 -3.64 -16.48 -2.30
CA ALA A 45 -2.64 -17.45 -1.88
C ALA A 45 -2.39 -17.46 -0.36
N ILE A 46 -2.64 -16.33 0.32
CA ILE A 46 -2.46 -16.18 1.77
C ILE A 46 -3.72 -16.62 2.53
N ASN A 47 -4.90 -16.38 1.95
CA ASN A 47 -6.18 -16.80 2.52
C ASN A 47 -6.52 -18.28 2.26
N ASP A 48 -5.64 -19.01 1.58
CA ASP A 48 -5.81 -20.44 1.37
C ASP A 48 -5.72 -21.21 2.69
N ASN A 49 -6.76 -22.00 3.00
CA ASN A 49 -6.80 -22.83 4.20
C ASN A 49 -5.61 -23.80 4.28
N GLN A 50 -5.11 -24.30 3.15
CA GLN A 50 -3.93 -25.17 3.15
C GLN A 50 -2.64 -24.43 3.49
N PHE A 51 -2.56 -23.12 3.20
CA PHE A 51 -1.46 -22.28 3.68
C PHE A 51 -1.54 -22.12 5.21
N LEU A 52 -2.71 -21.76 5.73
CA LEU A 52 -2.91 -21.56 7.19
C LEU A 52 -2.62 -22.83 7.99
N ILE A 53 -3.05 -24.00 7.50
CA ILE A 53 -2.77 -25.29 8.13
C ILE A 53 -1.26 -25.56 8.15
N ARG A 54 -0.56 -25.36 7.03
CA ARG A 54 0.90 -25.56 6.96
C ARG A 54 1.66 -24.64 7.92
N VAL A 55 1.24 -23.38 8.04
CA VAL A 55 1.83 -22.43 9.00
C VAL A 55 1.63 -22.90 10.44
N ALA A 56 0.41 -23.37 10.78
CA ALA A 56 0.10 -23.88 12.10
C ALA A 56 0.89 -25.16 12.44
N GLU A 57 0.96 -26.11 11.51
CA GLU A 57 1.72 -27.37 11.67
C GLU A 57 3.23 -27.11 11.81
N ALA A 58 3.75 -26.08 11.14
CA ALA A 58 5.14 -25.65 11.27
C ALA A 58 5.43 -24.85 12.55
N GLY A 59 4.43 -24.53 13.36
CA GLY A 59 4.59 -23.70 14.56
C GLY A 59 4.96 -22.24 14.27
N LEU A 60 4.65 -21.75 13.07
CA LEU A 60 5.03 -20.41 12.58
C LEU A 60 3.91 -19.38 12.76
N ALA A 61 2.90 -19.68 13.57
CA ALA A 61 1.73 -18.82 13.76
C ALA A 61 2.10 -17.44 14.35
N ASP A 62 3.08 -17.38 15.25
CA ASP A 62 3.54 -16.12 15.83
C ASP A 62 4.30 -15.28 14.80
N SER A 63 5.22 -15.87 14.04
CA SER A 63 5.91 -15.18 12.94
C SER A 63 4.96 -14.70 11.85
N MET A 64 3.93 -15.49 11.52
CA MET A 64 2.87 -15.05 10.61
C MET A 64 2.13 -13.82 11.15
N ARG A 65 1.86 -13.79 12.46
CA ARG A 65 1.18 -12.65 13.11
C ARG A 65 2.04 -11.39 13.09
N GLU A 66 3.34 -11.52 13.36
CA GLU A 66 4.30 -10.41 13.29
C GLU A 66 4.34 -9.81 11.87
N GLU A 67 4.52 -10.65 10.85
CA GLU A 67 4.53 -10.20 9.45
C GLU A 67 3.21 -9.53 9.03
N ILE A 68 2.06 -10.06 9.46
CA ILE A 68 0.76 -9.41 9.21
C ILE A 68 0.69 -8.03 9.88
N ALA A 69 1.20 -7.88 11.10
CA ALA A 69 1.22 -6.61 11.81
C ALA A 69 2.12 -5.56 11.12
N ASP A 70 3.28 -5.99 10.62
CA ASP A 70 4.16 -5.13 9.83
C ASP A 70 3.48 -4.66 8.54
N ILE A 71 2.82 -5.58 7.83
CA ILE A 71 2.05 -5.25 6.63
C ILE A 71 0.90 -4.27 6.94
N GLN A 72 0.20 -4.44 8.06
CA GLN A 72 -0.85 -3.52 8.49
C GLN A 72 -0.29 -2.12 8.73
N THR A 73 0.85 -2.03 9.42
CA THR A 73 1.55 -0.75 9.66
C THR A 73 1.91 -0.04 8.36
N LEU A 74 2.43 -0.77 7.36
CA LEU A 74 2.74 -0.21 6.04
C LEU A 74 1.48 0.28 5.30
N ASN A 75 0.36 -0.45 5.39
CA ASN A 75 -0.91 -0.04 4.78
C ASN A 75 -1.46 1.25 5.40
N ASP A 76 -1.32 1.40 6.72
CA ASP A 76 -1.73 2.61 7.42
C ASP A 76 -0.89 3.81 6.96
N GLU A 77 0.42 3.64 6.79
CA GLU A 77 1.30 4.68 6.26
C GLU A 77 0.92 5.09 4.82
N ILE A 78 0.69 4.11 3.93
CA ILE A 78 0.22 4.35 2.56
C ILE A 78 -1.09 5.16 2.57
N THR A 79 -2.02 4.79 3.45
CA THR A 79 -3.30 5.48 3.59
C THR A 79 -3.12 6.94 4.03
N HIS A 80 -2.24 7.16 5.02
CA HIS A 80 -1.90 8.51 5.48
C HIS A 80 -1.28 9.37 4.38
N LEU A 81 -0.37 8.80 3.57
CA LEU A 81 0.23 9.51 2.43
C LEU A 81 -0.83 9.86 1.37
N ALA A 82 -1.71 8.93 1.03
CA ALA A 82 -2.78 9.18 0.06
C ALA A 82 -3.72 10.31 0.51
N GLU A 83 -4.11 10.34 1.78
CA GLU A 83 -4.95 11.41 2.34
C GLU A 83 -4.20 12.76 2.38
N ALA A 84 -2.91 12.76 2.72
CA ALA A 84 -2.09 13.98 2.69
C ALA A 84 -1.99 14.56 1.27
N THR A 85 -1.74 13.72 0.27
CA THR A 85 -1.67 14.15 -1.13
C THR A 85 -3.01 14.67 -1.64
N LYS A 86 -4.13 14.05 -1.28
CA LYS A 86 -5.47 14.57 -1.60
C LYS A 86 -5.70 15.96 -1.00
N ALA A 87 -5.31 16.16 0.27
CA ALA A 87 -5.45 17.43 0.96
C ALA A 87 -4.60 18.54 0.29
N ASP A 88 -3.38 18.21 -0.13
CA ASP A 88 -2.49 19.14 -0.85
C ASP A 88 -3.06 19.54 -2.21
N ILE A 89 -3.51 18.58 -3.02
CA ILE A 89 -4.17 18.84 -4.31
C ILE A 89 -5.40 19.75 -4.12
N ALA A 90 -6.22 19.49 -3.10
CA ALA A 90 -7.38 20.31 -2.79
C ALA A 90 -7.00 21.75 -2.39
N ALA A 91 -5.89 21.93 -1.65
CA ALA A 91 -5.37 23.24 -1.29
C ALA A 91 -4.84 24.00 -2.51
N GLN A 92 -4.08 23.34 -3.38
CA GLN A 92 -3.57 23.90 -4.63
C GLN A 92 -4.71 24.35 -5.57
N LEU A 93 -5.76 23.54 -5.71
CA LEU A 93 -6.93 23.88 -6.51
C LEU A 93 -7.67 25.12 -5.96
N LYS A 94 -7.83 25.22 -4.64
CA LYS A 94 -8.42 26.41 -4.01
C LYS A 94 -7.56 27.64 -4.27
N GLN A 95 -6.25 27.54 -4.13
CA GLN A 95 -5.33 28.65 -4.36
C GLN A 95 -5.35 29.11 -5.83
N GLN A 96 -5.39 28.18 -6.79
CA GLN A 96 -5.48 28.48 -8.22
C GLN A 96 -6.81 29.20 -8.54
N ASN A 97 -7.93 28.70 -8.02
CA ASN A 97 -9.24 29.35 -8.18
C ASN A 97 -9.28 30.77 -7.59
N HIS A 98 -8.58 31.01 -6.48
CA HIS A 98 -8.44 32.36 -5.91
C HIS A 98 -7.58 33.28 -6.78
N GLN A 99 -6.48 32.77 -7.34
CA GLN A 99 -5.61 33.52 -8.27
C GLN A 99 -6.35 33.88 -9.57
N ASP A 100 -7.10 32.94 -10.15
CA ASP A 100 -7.88 33.19 -11.37
C ASP A 100 -8.97 34.24 -11.18
N LYS A 101 -9.65 34.23 -10.01
CA LYS A 101 -10.61 35.28 -9.64
C LYS A 101 -9.94 36.64 -9.49
N ALA A 102 -8.76 36.70 -8.87
CA ALA A 102 -7.99 37.93 -8.74
C ALA A 102 -7.53 38.47 -10.11
N ILE A 103 -7.04 37.62 -11.01
CA ILE A 103 -6.64 38.01 -12.36
C ILE A 103 -7.84 38.52 -13.18
N LYS A 104 -9.02 37.88 -13.07
CA LYS A 104 -10.25 38.38 -13.71
C LYS A 104 -10.72 39.73 -13.15
N ALA A 105 -10.50 39.99 -11.86
CA ALA A 105 -10.88 41.26 -11.23
C ALA A 105 -9.93 42.42 -11.57
N TYR A 106 -8.68 42.11 -11.95
CA TYR A 106 -7.64 43.10 -12.29
C TYR A 106 -7.37 43.24 -13.80
N LYS A 107 -8.03 42.48 -14.67
CA LYS A 107 -8.07 42.76 -16.11
C LYS A 107 -9.12 43.85 -16.37
N PRO A 108 -8.73 45.04 -16.88
CA PRO A 108 -9.67 46.11 -17.24
C PRO A 108 -10.60 45.73 -18.38
#